data_AF-A0AAD7ANP8-F1
#
_entry.id   AF-A0AAD7ANP8-F1
#
_cell.length_a   1.000
_cell.length_b   1.000
_cell.length_c   1.000
_cell.angle_alpha   90.00
_cell.angle_beta   90.00
_cell.angle_gamma   90.00
#
_symmetry.space_group_name_H-M   'P 1'
#
loop_
_entity.id
_entity.type
_entity.pdbx_description
1 polymer ?
#
loop_
_entity_poly.entity_id
_entity_poly.type
_entity_poly.pdbx_seq_one_letter_code
_entity_poly.pdbx_strand_id
1 'polypeptide(L)'
;ALKHFPSFHTLLCPLLKYFKVLNAFTAFSGKPWEVFAITCSLSDCVSHLTELHQQYKWSAMVIYHVEFHTRHLWDMKSSNYLGWARPDHNLLSRIVYMHPFPLPSSATQSAAKAPPSKSKKTSSLPVEQQVCYNWNTEICKLLPCPSKHRHVCCIC
;
A
#
# COMPACT_ATOMS: atom_id res chain seq x y z
N ALA A 1 15.07 7.44 -10.75
CA ALA A 1 14.11 7.99 -9.78
C ALA A 1 14.37 7.51 -8.34
N LEU A 2 14.31 6.20 -8.04
CA LEU A 2 14.47 5.66 -6.67
C LEU A 2 15.77 6.04 -5.94
N LYS A 3 16.89 6.17 -6.67
CA LYS A 3 18.17 6.64 -6.09
C LYS A 3 18.09 8.05 -5.50
N HIS A 4 17.23 8.92 -6.05
CA HIS A 4 17.04 10.30 -5.60
C HIS A 4 15.99 10.43 -4.50
N PHE A 5 15.10 9.45 -4.38
CA PHE A 5 14.01 9.42 -3.41
C PHE A 5 14.03 8.09 -2.65
N PRO A 6 14.99 7.88 -1.72
CA PRO A 6 15.10 6.63 -0.96
C PRO A 6 13.94 6.42 0.03
N SER A 7 13.22 7.47 0.44
CA SER A 7 12.09 7.38 1.37
C SER A 7 11.01 8.42 1.11
N PHE A 8 9.81 8.21 1.67
CA PHE A 8 8.69 9.15 1.61
C PHE A 8 9.09 10.57 2.01
N HIS A 9 9.85 10.70 3.09
CA HIS A 9 10.34 11.99 3.57
C HIS A 9 11.26 12.70 2.56
N THR A 10 12.13 11.96 1.87
CA THR A 10 13.03 12.54 0.85
C THR A 10 12.30 13.06 -0.39
N LEU A 11 11.06 12.61 -0.63
CA LEU A 11 10.18 13.13 -1.68
C LEU A 11 9.34 14.30 -1.15
N LEU A 12 8.74 14.13 0.03
CA LEU A 12 7.81 15.10 0.60
C LEU A 12 8.49 16.43 0.98
N CYS A 13 9.68 16.39 1.59
CA CYS A 13 10.34 17.63 2.03
C CYS A 13 10.70 18.59 0.89
N PRO A 14 11.33 18.14 -0.22
CA PRO A 14 11.55 18.99 -1.38
C PRO A 14 10.25 19.52 -1.98
N LEU A 15 9.20 18.70 -2.05
CA LEU A 15 7.90 19.10 -2.57
C LEU A 15 7.28 20.23 -1.74
N LEU A 16 7.26 20.08 -0.40
CA LEU A 16 6.78 21.13 0.50
C LEU A 16 7.58 22.43 0.38
N LYS A 17 8.91 22.33 0.24
CA LYS A 17 9.77 23.51 0.01
C LYS A 17 9.44 24.21 -1.31
N TYR A 18 9.25 23.43 -2.37
CA TYR A 18 8.87 23.96 -3.67
C TYR A 18 7.57 24.77 -3.60
N PHE A 19 6.50 24.19 -3.04
CA PHE A 19 5.22 24.88 -2.93
C PHE A 19 5.26 26.10 -1.99
N LYS A 20 6.09 26.09 -0.95
CA LYS A 20 6.31 27.28 -0.11
C LYS A 20 6.90 28.44 -0.90
N VAL A 21 7.95 28.19 -1.69
CA VAL A 21 8.57 29.21 -2.55
C VAL A 21 7.58 29.71 -3.60
N LEU A 22 6.84 28.79 -4.22
CA LEU A 22 5.83 29.12 -5.22
C LEU A 22 4.70 30.00 -4.64
N ASN A 23 4.20 29.66 -3.45
CA ASN A 23 3.19 30.46 -2.76
C ASN A 23 3.73 31.86 -2.40
N ALA A 24 4.95 31.96 -1.89
CA ALA A 24 5.56 33.26 -1.58
C ALA A 24 5.69 34.15 -2.82
N PHE A 25 6.13 33.58 -3.95
CA PHE A 25 6.24 34.30 -5.23
C PHE A 25 4.87 34.77 -5.75
N THR A 26 3.87 33.89 -5.66
CA THR A 26 2.50 34.20 -6.11
C THR A 26 1.83 35.25 -5.23
N ALA A 27 2.07 35.21 -3.92
CA ALA A 27 1.60 36.21 -2.97
C ALA A 27 2.20 37.60 -3.27
N PHE A 28 3.49 37.65 -3.59
CA PHE A 28 4.15 38.90 -4.00
C PHE A 28 3.59 39.46 -5.32
N SER A 29 3.11 38.58 -6.20
CA SER A 29 2.49 38.96 -7.48
C SER A 29 1.07 39.55 -7.33
N GLY A 30 0.52 39.62 -6.11
CA GLY A 30 -0.78 40.24 -5.84
C GLY A 30 -1.99 39.42 -6.32
N LYS A 31 -1.84 38.09 -6.46
CA LYS A 31 -2.88 37.20 -6.99
C LYS A 31 -3.41 36.24 -5.91
N PRO A 32 -4.34 36.69 -5.05
CA PRO A 32 -4.79 35.91 -3.89
C PRO A 32 -5.47 34.59 -4.26
N TRP A 33 -6.20 34.57 -5.39
CA TRP A 33 -6.83 33.34 -5.89
C TRP A 33 -5.82 32.25 -6.25
N GLU A 34 -4.71 32.62 -6.91
CA GLU A 34 -3.66 31.66 -7.28
C GLU A 34 -2.98 31.10 -6.03
N VAL A 35 -2.72 31.92 -5.00
CA VAL A 35 -2.18 31.48 -3.70
C VAL A 35 -3.12 30.46 -3.04
N PHE A 36 -4.42 30.72 -3.03
CA PHE A 36 -5.42 29.81 -2.50
C PHE A 36 -5.41 28.47 -3.27
N ALA A 37 -5.47 28.53 -4.61
CA ALA A 37 -5.48 27.35 -5.47
C ALA A 37 -4.22 26.48 -5.29
N ILE A 38 -3.04 27.10 -5.21
CA ILE A 38 -1.75 26.42 -4.99
C ILE A 38 -1.74 25.76 -3.60
N THR A 39 -2.23 26.44 -2.57
CA THR A 39 -2.28 25.91 -1.20
C THR A 39 -3.23 24.72 -1.07
N CYS A 40 -4.43 24.80 -1.65
CA CYS A 40 -5.34 23.65 -1.72
C CYS A 40 -4.71 22.49 -2.49
N SER A 41 -4.09 22.77 -3.65
CA SER A 41 -3.44 21.74 -4.46
C SER A 41 -2.31 21.04 -3.72
N LEU A 42 -1.55 21.76 -2.89
CA LEU A 42 -0.54 21.16 -2.03
C LEU A 42 -1.18 20.19 -1.01
N SER A 43 -2.24 20.62 -0.34
CA SER A 43 -2.94 19.80 0.66
C SER A 43 -3.47 18.50 0.04
N ASP A 44 -4.09 18.61 -1.13
CA ASP A 44 -4.64 17.46 -1.85
C ASP A 44 -3.52 16.52 -2.33
N CYS A 45 -2.43 17.08 -2.85
CA CYS A 45 -1.26 16.31 -3.27
C CYS A 45 -0.62 15.54 -2.10
N VAL A 46 -0.46 16.17 -0.94
CA VAL A 46 0.11 15.51 0.25
C VAL A 46 -0.81 14.42 0.77
N SER A 47 -2.12 14.69 0.83
CA SER A 47 -3.12 13.70 1.25
C SER A 47 -3.08 12.47 0.34
N HIS A 48 -3.11 12.70 -0.98
CA HIS A 48 -3.05 11.64 -1.97
C HIS A 48 -1.74 10.84 -1.91
N LEU A 49 -0.58 11.51 -1.81
CA LEU A 49 0.71 10.83 -1.68
C LEU A 49 0.79 10.00 -0.39
N THR A 50 0.16 10.46 0.69
CA THR A 50 0.09 9.73 1.97
C THR A 50 -0.76 8.47 1.85
N GLU A 51 -1.92 8.56 1.21
CA GLU A 51 -2.78 7.40 0.92
C GLU A 51 -2.04 6.37 0.06
N LEU A 52 -1.38 6.81 -1.01
CA LEU A 52 -0.61 5.92 -1.87
C LEU A 52 0.55 5.25 -1.12
N HIS A 53 1.24 6.00 -0.26
CA HIS A 53 2.36 5.47 0.53
C HIS A 53 1.92 4.34 1.46
N GLN A 54 0.70 4.39 1.99
CA GLN A 54 0.15 3.35 2.86
C GLN A 54 -0.24 2.08 2.08
N GLN A 55 -0.65 2.22 0.82
CA GLN A 55 -1.31 1.14 0.06
C GLN A 55 -0.40 0.47 -0.99
N TYR A 56 0.65 1.16 -1.46
CA TYR A 56 1.43 0.71 -2.61
C TYR A 56 2.94 0.75 -2.39
N LYS A 57 3.65 -0.13 -3.11
CA LYS A 57 5.11 -0.20 -3.04
C LYS A 57 5.74 1.17 -3.33
N TRP A 58 6.73 1.53 -2.51
CA TRP A 58 7.48 2.79 -2.64
C TRP A 58 8.05 2.99 -4.05
N SER A 59 8.56 1.92 -4.68
CA SER A 59 9.07 1.96 -6.05
C SER A 59 8.04 2.44 -7.07
N ALA A 60 6.80 1.95 -6.99
CA ALA A 60 5.72 2.36 -7.88
C ALA A 60 5.30 3.81 -7.63
N MET A 61 5.22 4.22 -6.37
CA MET A 61 4.88 5.59 -5.97
C MET A 61 5.91 6.61 -6.47
N VAL A 62 7.21 6.31 -6.37
CA VAL A 62 8.27 7.20 -6.87
C VAL A 62 8.19 7.36 -8.39
N ILE A 63 7.89 6.28 -9.13
CA ILE A 63 7.73 6.35 -10.59
C ILE A 63 6.49 7.19 -10.92
N TYR A 64 5.36 6.94 -10.25
CA TYR A 64 4.13 7.73 -10.40
C TYR A 64 4.38 9.21 -10.16
N HIS A 65 5.04 9.57 -9.04
CA HIS A 65 5.32 10.96 -8.70
C HIS A 65 6.19 11.66 -9.74
N VAL A 66 7.26 11.01 -10.22
CA VAL A 66 8.14 11.60 -11.24
C VAL A 66 7.40 11.80 -12.56
N GLU A 67 6.64 10.82 -13.01
CA GLU A 67 5.83 10.91 -14.24
C GLU A 67 4.75 11.99 -14.12
N PHE A 68 4.05 12.02 -12.98
CA PHE A 68 3.01 13.02 -12.69
C PHE A 68 3.60 14.43 -12.75
N HIS A 69 4.70 14.70 -12.04
CA HIS A 69 5.34 16.01 -12.06
C HIS A 69 5.89 16.36 -13.43
N THR A 70 6.47 15.41 -14.16
CA THR A 70 7.03 15.66 -15.50
C THR A 70 5.95 16.14 -16.48
N ARG A 71 4.74 15.59 -16.41
CA ARG A 71 3.60 16.05 -17.23
C ARG A 71 3.20 17.48 -16.88
N HIS A 72 3.17 17.80 -15.60
CA HIS A 72 2.72 19.11 -15.12
C HIS A 72 3.81 20.21 -15.17
N LEU A 73 5.07 19.87 -15.49
CA LEU A 73 6.13 20.88 -15.71
C LEU A 73 5.76 21.89 -16.81
N TRP A 74 4.98 21.47 -17.82
CA TRP A 74 4.48 22.37 -18.86
C TRP A 74 3.40 23.31 -18.31
N ASP A 75 2.51 22.81 -17.48
CA ASP A 75 1.46 23.61 -16.85
C ASP A 75 2.06 24.69 -15.94
N MET A 76 3.11 24.34 -15.19
CA MET A 76 3.94 25.28 -14.41
C MET A 76 4.49 26.43 -15.26
N LYS A 77 5.06 26.14 -16.43
CA LYS A 77 5.61 27.19 -17.31
C LYS A 77 4.51 28.14 -17.79
N SER A 78 3.28 27.65 -17.94
CA SER A 78 2.12 28.45 -18.31
C SER A 78 1.41 29.11 -17.11
N SER A 79 1.95 28.98 -15.88
CA SER A 79 1.28 29.40 -14.64
C SER A 79 -0.11 28.78 -14.43
N ASN A 80 -0.35 27.61 -15.03
CA ASN A 80 -1.57 26.86 -14.85
C ASN A 80 -1.35 25.82 -13.75
N TYR A 81 -1.90 26.10 -12.57
CA TYR A 81 -1.84 25.17 -11.43
C TYR A 81 -3.13 24.35 -11.27
N LEU A 82 -4.10 24.55 -12.17
CA LEU A 82 -5.36 23.79 -12.17
C LEU A 82 -5.08 22.35 -12.61
N GLY A 83 -5.26 21.40 -11.69
CA GLY A 83 -5.04 19.97 -11.95
C GLY A 83 -3.93 19.33 -11.11
N TRP A 84 -3.10 20.14 -10.44
CA TRP A 84 -2.05 19.66 -9.54
C TRP A 84 -2.58 18.89 -8.32
N ALA A 85 -3.82 19.19 -7.94
CA ALA A 85 -4.58 18.51 -6.90
C ALA A 85 -5.17 17.16 -7.35
N ARG A 86 -5.30 16.94 -8.67
CA ARG A 86 -6.10 15.84 -9.20
C ARG A 86 -5.22 14.62 -9.45
N PRO A 87 -5.58 13.45 -8.87
CA PRO A 87 -4.93 12.20 -9.22
C PRO A 87 -5.04 11.93 -10.73
N ASP A 88 -3.93 11.58 -11.37
CA ASP A 88 -3.97 11.09 -12.75
C ASP A 88 -4.36 9.61 -12.73
N HIS A 89 -5.67 9.34 -12.83
CA HIS A 89 -6.21 7.98 -12.75
C HIS A 89 -5.67 7.04 -13.84
N ASN A 90 -5.31 7.57 -15.02
CA ASN A 90 -4.68 6.76 -16.07
C ASN A 90 -3.24 6.39 -15.69
N LEU A 91 -2.52 7.31 -15.05
CA LEU A 91 -1.17 7.03 -14.56
C LEU A 91 -1.19 6.08 -13.35
N LEU A 92 -2.15 6.25 -12.45
CA LEU A 92 -2.37 5.37 -11.30
C LEU A 92 -2.69 3.94 -11.73
N SER A 93 -3.61 3.77 -12.69
CA SER A 93 -3.98 2.43 -13.17
C SER A 93 -2.81 1.71 -13.84
N ARG A 94 -1.99 2.45 -14.59
CA ARG A 94 -0.84 1.90 -15.31
C ARG A 94 0.32 1.53 -14.38
N ILE A 95 0.59 2.32 -13.34
CA ILE A 95 1.85 2.23 -12.56
C ILE A 95 1.61 1.71 -11.15
N VAL A 96 0.54 2.15 -10.50
CA VAL A 96 0.35 1.99 -9.05
C VAL A 96 -0.58 0.82 -8.75
N TYR A 97 -1.72 0.72 -9.43
CA TYR A 97 -2.71 -0.34 -9.19
C TYR A 97 -2.20 -1.74 -9.57
N MET A 98 -1.16 -1.85 -10.38
CA MET A 98 -0.49 -3.13 -10.70
C MET A 98 0.50 -3.58 -9.61
N HIS A 99 0.77 -2.74 -8.60
CA HIS A 99 1.78 -2.99 -7.56
C HIS A 99 1.29 -2.67 -6.13
N PRO A 100 0.14 -3.18 -5.69
CA PRO A 100 -0.30 -3.03 -4.30
C PRO A 100 0.69 -3.70 -3.34
N PHE A 101 0.77 -3.18 -2.11
CA PHE A 101 1.28 -4.01 -1.02
C PHE A 101 0.35 -5.22 -0.87
N PRO A 102 0.87 -6.42 -0.58
CA PRO A 102 0.00 -7.51 -0.16
C PRO A 102 -0.69 -7.05 1.12
N LEU A 103 -2.01 -6.79 1.05
CA LEU A 103 -2.79 -6.52 2.24
C LEU A 103 -2.59 -7.68 3.24
N PRO A 104 -2.47 -7.43 4.55
CA PRO A 104 -2.78 -8.47 5.51
C PRO A 104 -4.22 -8.88 5.25
N SER A 105 -4.39 -10.10 4.78
CA SER A 105 -5.66 -10.66 4.33
C SER A 105 -6.66 -10.64 5.49
N SER A 106 -7.47 -9.59 5.60
CA SER A 106 -8.82 -9.71 6.15
C SER A 106 -9.62 -10.50 5.13
N ALA A 107 -9.43 -11.82 5.16
CA ALA A 107 -10.22 -12.76 4.42
C ALA A 107 -11.64 -12.77 5.00
N THR A 108 -12.56 -12.04 4.39
CA THR A 108 -13.94 -12.54 4.37
C THR A 108 -13.91 -13.76 3.46
N GLN A 109 -13.85 -14.92 4.11
CA GLN A 109 -14.48 -16.17 3.71
C GLN A 109 -14.62 -16.39 2.19
N SER A 110 -13.63 -17.02 1.58
CA SER A 110 -13.81 -18.38 1.06
C SER A 110 -12.52 -18.90 0.44
N ALA A 111 -12.08 -20.02 1.02
CA ALA A 111 -11.28 -21.12 0.49
C ALA A 111 -10.04 -20.77 -0.37
N ALA A 112 -8.82 -21.24 -0.08
CA ALA A 112 -8.38 -22.27 0.84
C ALA A 112 -6.91 -21.97 1.19
N LYS A 113 -6.59 -22.06 2.49
CA LYS A 113 -5.22 -22.01 2.97
C LYS A 113 -5.04 -23.10 4.01
N ALA A 114 -4.09 -23.99 3.72
CA ALA A 114 -3.26 -24.66 4.69
C ALA A 114 -1.87 -24.82 4.07
N PRO A 115 -0.83 -25.08 4.87
CA PRO A 115 -0.45 -24.36 6.10
C PRO A 115 1.06 -24.03 6.04
N PRO A 116 1.63 -23.26 6.98
CA PRO A 116 2.36 -23.96 8.04
C PRO A 116 2.38 -23.23 9.41
N SER A 117 2.01 -24.00 10.43
CA SER A 117 2.80 -24.26 11.65
C SER A 117 3.77 -23.20 12.19
N LYS A 118 3.46 -22.67 13.38
CA LYS A 118 4.14 -22.94 14.68
C LYS A 118 4.02 -21.73 15.62
N SER A 119 2.96 -21.72 16.42
CA SER A 119 3.02 -21.13 17.76
C SER A 119 2.78 -22.25 18.77
N LYS A 120 3.84 -22.52 19.54
CA LYS A 120 3.85 -23.41 20.69
C LYS A 120 2.67 -23.07 21.61
N LYS A 121 1.72 -23.97 21.76
CA LYS A 121 0.99 -24.17 23.01
C LYS A 121 1.17 -25.62 23.40
N THR A 122 1.94 -25.81 24.45
CA THR A 122 2.25 -27.06 25.10
C THR A 122 0.95 -27.71 25.58
N SER A 123 0.46 -28.73 24.89
CA SER A 123 -0.55 -29.64 25.42
C SER A 123 0.16 -30.85 26.01
N SER A 124 -0.02 -31.07 27.30
CA SER A 124 0.65 -32.06 28.17
C SER A 124 0.27 -33.52 27.92
N LEU A 125 -0.18 -33.89 26.70
CA LEU A 125 -0.65 -35.24 26.39
C LEU A 125 0.32 -36.00 25.46
N PRO A 126 0.55 -37.31 25.67
CA PRO A 126 1.36 -38.15 24.80
C PRO A 126 0.88 -38.10 23.34
N VAL A 127 1.81 -38.14 22.37
CA VAL A 127 1.57 -37.96 20.93
C VAL A 127 0.47 -38.88 20.39
N GLU A 128 0.42 -40.12 20.88
CA GLU A 128 -0.58 -41.14 20.48
C GLU A 128 -2.00 -40.80 20.92
N GLN A 129 -2.16 -39.91 21.91
CA GLN A 129 -3.45 -39.45 22.39
C GLN A 129 -3.90 -38.15 21.72
N GLN A 130 -3.01 -37.46 21.00
CA GLN A 130 -3.32 -36.20 20.33
C GLN A 130 -4.17 -36.44 19.08
N VAL A 131 -5.09 -35.51 18.81
CA VAL A 131 -6.02 -35.60 17.68
C VAL A 131 -5.39 -34.97 16.43
N CYS A 132 -5.53 -35.63 15.29
CA CYS A 132 -5.07 -35.11 14.01
C CYS A 132 -6.08 -34.10 13.46
N TYR A 133 -5.84 -32.81 13.67
CA TYR A 133 -6.70 -31.77 13.14
C TYR A 133 -6.73 -31.74 11.59
N ASN A 134 -5.68 -32.25 10.95
CA ASN A 134 -5.60 -32.34 9.48
C ASN A 134 -6.48 -33.45 8.88
N TRP A 135 -7.00 -34.38 9.70
CA TRP A 135 -7.98 -35.38 9.26
C TRP A 135 -9.33 -34.71 8.91
N ASN A 136 -9.80 -33.81 9.78
CA ASN A 136 -11.07 -33.11 9.60
C ASN A 136 -11.03 -32.05 8.48
N THR A 137 -9.85 -31.71 7.96
CA THR A 137 -9.68 -30.81 6.81
C THR A 137 -9.37 -31.55 5.51
N GLU A 138 -9.49 -32.89 5.51
CA GLU A 138 -9.18 -33.79 4.38
C GLU A 138 -7.74 -33.75 3.86
N ILE A 139 -6.82 -33.09 4.57
CA ILE A 139 -5.42 -33.00 4.19
C ILE A 139 -4.68 -34.29 4.54
N CYS A 140 -5.05 -34.93 5.66
CA CYS A 140 -4.52 -36.21 6.08
C CYS A 140 -5.50 -37.33 5.68
N LYS A 141 -5.14 -38.17 4.70
CA LYS A 141 -5.99 -39.29 4.21
C LYS A 141 -5.42 -40.69 4.50
N LEU A 142 -4.23 -40.76 5.10
CA LEU A 142 -3.52 -42.02 5.35
C LEU A 142 -3.94 -42.64 6.69
N LEU A 143 -4.29 -43.93 6.69
CA LEU A 143 -4.51 -44.73 7.90
C LEU A 143 -3.39 -45.78 8.03
N PRO A 144 -2.59 -45.78 9.12
CA PRO A 144 -2.58 -44.84 10.24
C PRO A 144 -1.92 -43.49 9.90
N CYS A 145 -2.21 -42.45 10.70
CA CYS A 145 -1.66 -41.10 10.52
C CYS A 145 -0.12 -41.11 10.53
N PRO A 146 0.57 -40.44 9.58
CA PRO A 146 2.04 -40.34 9.57
C PRO A 146 2.62 -39.72 10.85
N SER A 147 1.86 -38.84 11.51
CA SER A 147 2.22 -38.22 12.78
C SER A 147 1.76 -39.01 14.01
N LYS A 148 1.21 -40.22 13.82
CA LYS A 148 0.66 -41.10 14.88
C LYS A 148 -0.44 -40.46 15.74
N HIS A 149 -1.10 -39.41 15.24
CA HIS A 149 -2.24 -38.78 15.90
C HIS A 149 -3.53 -39.53 15.58
N ARG A 150 -4.51 -39.49 16.50
CA ARG A 150 -5.83 -40.14 16.32
C ARG A 150 -6.70 -39.35 15.35
N HIS A 151 -7.30 -40.05 14.39
CA HIS A 151 -8.30 -39.50 13.48
C HIS A 151 -9.67 -39.58 14.16
N VAL A 152 -10.13 -38.45 14.70
CA VAL A 152 -11.45 -38.33 15.32
C VAL A 152 -12.24 -37.28 14.53
N CYS A 153 -13.38 -37.70 13.99
CA CYS A 153 -14.33 -36.81 13.34
C CYS A 153 -14.83 -35.79 14.36
N CYS A 154 -14.73 -34.48 14.08
CA CYS A 154 -15.22 -33.46 15.01
C CYS A 154 -16.76 -33.36 15.05
N ILE A 155 -17.47 -34.07 14.17
CA ILE A 155 -18.92 -33.99 13.98
C ILE A 155 -19.65 -35.24 14.51
N CYS A 156 -18.96 -36.38 14.75
CA CYS A 156 -19.58 -37.73 14.78
C CYS A 156 -19.74 -38.38 16.18
#